data_AF-A0AA95F131-F1
#
_entry.id   AF-A0AA95F131-F1
#
_cell.length_a   1.000
_cell.length_b   1.000
_cell.length_c   1.000
_cell.angle_alpha   90.00
_cell.angle_beta   90.00
_cell.angle_gamma   90.00
#
_symmetry.space_group_name_H-M   'P 1'
#
loop_
_entity.id
_entity.type
_entity.pdbx_description
1 polymer ?
#
loop_
_entity_poly.entity_id
_entity_poly.type
_entity_poly.pdbx_seq_one_letter_code
_entity_poly.pdbx_strand_id
1 'polypeptide(L)'
;MPNGFKHAVQRWRQMSLEEKGDDLTWARFSRLEERIMRHSPRNPAEAADMLEVVIDMTDGRGDGLDSRALRSVRRLLLQQAETVSNLRAPGAA
;
A
#
# COMPACT_ATOMS: atom_id res chain seq x y z
N MET A 1 6.10 -10.55 -11.97
CA MET A 1 4.83 -10.25 -12.63
C MET A 1 4.33 -8.86 -12.19
N PRO A 2 4.26 -7.86 -13.09
CA PRO A 2 3.91 -6.48 -12.72
C PRO A 2 2.43 -6.24 -12.34
N ASN A 3 1.52 -7.21 -12.53
CA ASN A 3 0.07 -6.97 -12.37
C ASN A 3 -0.54 -7.49 -11.05
N GLY A 4 0.25 -8.13 -10.19
CA GLY A 4 -0.28 -8.78 -8.98
C GLY A 4 -0.78 -7.82 -7.90
N PHE A 5 -0.14 -6.65 -7.76
CA PHE A 5 -0.51 -5.64 -6.77
C PHE A 5 -1.78 -4.90 -7.16
N LYS A 6 -1.82 -4.36 -8.39
CA LYS A 6 -2.99 -3.64 -8.91
C LYS A 6 -4.26 -4.49 -8.88
N HIS A 7 -4.16 -5.77 -9.26
CA HIS A 7 -5.29 -6.69 -9.16
C HIS A 7 -5.73 -6.93 -7.71
N ALA A 8 -4.79 -7.00 -6.76
CA ALA A 8 -5.12 -7.16 -5.34
C ALA A 8 -5.87 -5.94 -4.80
N VAL A 9 -5.42 -4.72 -5.12
CA VAL A 9 -6.08 -3.46 -4.74
C VAL A 9 -7.47 -3.36 -5.35
N GLN A 10 -7.60 -3.64 -6.65
CA GLN A 10 -8.91 -3.62 -7.32
C GLN A 10 -9.88 -4.61 -6.69
N ARG A 11 -9.42 -5.82 -6.37
CA ARG A 11 -10.26 -6.83 -5.73
C ARG A 11 -10.63 -6.45 -4.30
N TRP A 12 -9.70 -5.86 -3.56
CA TRP A 12 -9.96 -5.35 -2.21
C TRP A 12 -11.04 -4.25 -2.24
N ARG A 13 -10.93 -3.26 -3.13
CA ARG A 13 -11.95 -2.21 -3.30
C ARG A 13 -13.34 -2.77 -3.66
N GLN A 14 -13.38 -3.79 -4.51
CA GLN A 14 -14.65 -4.44 -4.86
C GLN A 14 -15.27 -5.09 -3.61
N MET A 15 -14.47 -5.83 -2.84
CA MET A 15 -14.94 -6.55 -1.67
C MET A 15 -15.23 -5.64 -0.45
N SER A 16 -14.65 -4.44 -0.38
CA SER A 16 -14.98 -3.47 0.68
C SER A 16 -16.38 -2.85 0.48
N LEU A 17 -16.90 -2.87 -0.75
CA LEU A 17 -18.24 -2.42 -1.11
C LEU A 17 -19.32 -3.52 -0.98
N GLU A 18 -18.92 -4.79 -0.93
CA GLU A 18 -19.82 -5.94 -0.78
C GLU A 18 -20.13 -6.18 0.72
N GLU A 19 -21.37 -6.52 1.06
CA GLU A 19 -21.74 -6.92 2.43
C GLU A 19 -21.02 -8.24 2.78
N LYS A 20 -20.14 -8.20 3.78
CA LYS A 20 -19.31 -9.35 4.18
C LYS A 20 -20.18 -10.34 4.98
N GLY A 21 -20.91 -11.18 4.26
CA GLY A 21 -21.93 -12.07 4.84
C GLY A 21 -21.42 -13.38 5.44
N ASP A 22 -20.19 -13.83 5.15
CA ASP A 22 -19.63 -15.09 5.67
C ASP A 22 -18.12 -15.04 6.03
N ASP A 23 -17.67 -16.00 6.84
CA ASP A 23 -16.29 -16.13 7.33
C ASP A 23 -15.28 -16.34 6.18
N LEU A 24 -15.70 -16.99 5.09
CA LEU A 24 -14.85 -17.22 3.92
C LEU A 24 -14.55 -15.92 3.17
N THR A 25 -15.52 -15.01 3.10
CA THR A 25 -15.39 -13.67 2.51
C THR A 25 -14.45 -12.82 3.36
N TRP A 26 -14.57 -12.90 4.68
CA TRP A 26 -13.62 -12.25 5.62
C TRP A 26 -12.19 -12.77 5.49
N ALA A 27 -11.99 -14.09 5.39
CA ALA A 27 -10.66 -14.67 5.22
C ALA A 27 -10.02 -14.26 3.88
N ARG A 28 -10.81 -14.20 2.80
CA ARG A 28 -10.35 -13.71 1.49
C ARG A 28 -10.00 -12.23 1.53
N PHE A 29 -10.84 -11.41 2.17
CA PHE A 29 -10.59 -9.98 2.35
C PHE A 29 -9.29 -9.74 3.13
N SER A 30 -9.11 -10.43 4.25
CA SER A 30 -7.92 -10.30 5.09
C SER A 30 -6.63 -10.72 4.38
N ARG A 31 -6.68 -11.76 3.51
CA ARG A 31 -5.53 -12.16 2.68
C ARG A 31 -5.17 -11.11 1.63
N LEU A 32 -6.15 -10.38 1.09
CA LEU A 32 -5.90 -9.30 0.15
C LEU A 32 -5.21 -8.12 0.84
N GLU A 33 -5.70 -7.72 2.01
CA GLU A 33 -5.07 -6.69 2.85
C GLU A 33 -3.61 -7.04 3.16
N GLU A 34 -3.36 -8.27 3.64
CA GLU A 34 -2.00 -8.74 3.94
C GLU A 34 -1.09 -8.67 2.70
N ARG A 35 -1.60 -9.11 1.56
CA ARG A 35 -0.84 -9.08 0.30
C ARG A 35 -0.49 -7.65 -0.13
N ILE A 36 -1.44 -6.71 0.02
CA ILE A 36 -1.23 -5.29 -0.30
C ILE A 36 -0.20 -4.68 0.65
N MET A 37 -0.31 -4.94 1.96
CA MET A 37 0.61 -4.39 2.96
C MET A 37 2.03 -4.94 2.91
N ARG A 38 2.19 -6.19 2.46
CA ARG A 38 3.52 -6.79 2.22
C ARG A 38 4.19 -6.27 0.95
N HIS A 39 3.47 -5.58 0.08
CA HIS A 39 4.03 -4.98 -1.12
C HIS A 39 4.99 -3.84 -0.79
N SER A 40 6.02 -3.68 -1.62
CA SER A 40 6.92 -2.52 -1.57
C SER A 40 6.55 -1.60 -2.74
N PRO A 41 5.97 -0.42 -2.49
CA PRO A 41 5.49 0.45 -3.54
C PRO A 41 6.67 0.98 -4.35
N ARG A 42 6.53 0.96 -5.67
CA ARG A 42 7.60 1.34 -6.61
C ARG A 42 7.40 2.75 -7.18
N ASN A 43 6.22 3.32 -7.00
CA ASN A 43 5.82 4.60 -7.55
C ASN A 43 4.74 5.25 -6.65
N PRO A 44 4.46 6.56 -6.79
CA PRO A 44 3.48 7.26 -5.96
C PRO A 44 2.08 6.67 -6.02
N ALA A 45 1.66 6.14 -7.17
CA ALA A 45 0.32 5.56 -7.33
C ALA A 45 0.16 4.30 -6.47
N GLU A 46 1.14 3.39 -6.48
CA GLU A 46 1.13 2.21 -5.61
C GLU A 46 1.17 2.59 -4.12
N ALA A 47 1.89 3.65 -3.77
CA ALA A 47 1.92 4.15 -2.39
C ALA A 47 0.58 4.73 -1.96
N ALA A 48 -0.11 5.47 -2.83
CA ALA A 48 -1.45 5.98 -2.56
C ALA A 48 -2.47 4.86 -2.39
N ASP A 49 -2.43 3.85 -3.28
CA ASP A 49 -3.27 2.64 -3.17
C ASP A 49 -3.02 1.91 -1.83
N MET A 50 -1.76 1.81 -1.37
CA MET A 50 -1.46 1.22 -0.06
C MET A 50 -2.00 2.04 1.11
N LEU A 51 -1.94 3.37 1.03
CA LEU A 51 -2.44 4.26 2.09
C LEU A 51 -3.96 4.16 2.26
N GLU A 52 -4.70 4.03 1.16
CA GLU A 52 -6.15 3.81 1.19
C GLU A 52 -6.50 2.57 2.04
N VAL A 53 -5.82 1.46 1.81
CA VAL A 53 -6.03 0.21 2.57
C VAL A 53 -5.68 0.40 4.05
N VAL A 54 -4.57 1.07 4.36
CA VAL A 54 -4.17 1.32 5.75
C VAL A 54 -5.20 2.18 6.49
N ILE A 55 -5.76 3.19 5.84
CA ILE A 55 -6.78 4.08 6.43
C ILE A 55 -8.07 3.31 6.74
N ASP A 56 -8.52 2.47 5.81
CA ASP A 56 -9.77 1.71 5.96
C ASP A 56 -9.68 0.60 7.03
N MET A 57 -8.46 0.14 7.34
CA MET A 57 -8.19 -0.86 8.38
C MET A 57 -8.01 -0.29 9.80
N THR A 58 -8.39 0.96 10.07
CA THR A 58 -8.02 1.71 11.30
C THR A 58 -8.52 1.14 12.64
N ASP A 59 -9.19 0.00 12.66
CA ASP A 59 -9.42 -0.82 13.86
C ASP A 59 -8.17 -1.56 14.36
N GLY A 60 -6.97 -1.23 13.85
CA GLY A 60 -5.71 -1.49 14.54
C GLY A 60 -5.45 -2.99 14.76
N ARG A 61 -5.30 -3.75 13.67
CA ARG A 61 -4.74 -5.10 13.79
C ARG A 61 -3.29 -4.97 14.28
N GLY A 62 -3.04 -5.31 15.54
CA GLY A 62 -1.73 -5.26 16.19
C GLY A 62 -0.68 -6.24 15.66
N ASP A 63 -0.77 -6.64 14.38
CA ASP A 63 0.16 -7.55 13.71
C ASP A 63 1.38 -6.84 13.09
N GLY A 64 1.39 -5.51 13.12
CA GLY A 64 2.49 -4.65 12.65
C GLY A 64 2.60 -4.53 11.12
N LEU A 65 1.63 -5.04 10.36
CA LEU A 65 1.61 -4.92 8.90
C LEU A 65 1.34 -3.47 8.45
N ASP A 66 0.51 -2.75 9.18
CA ASP A 66 0.23 -1.32 9.01
C ASP A 66 1.51 -0.47 9.12
N SER A 67 2.29 -0.68 10.18
CA SER A 67 3.56 -0.03 10.46
C SER A 67 4.59 -0.36 9.39
N ARG A 68 4.58 -1.59 8.87
CA ARG A 68 5.44 -1.99 7.76
C ARG A 68 5.06 -1.28 6.47
N ALA A 69 3.77 -1.26 6.12
CA ALA A 69 3.26 -0.57 4.94
C ALA A 69 3.61 0.92 4.97
N LEU A 70 3.38 1.59 6.11
CA LEU A 70 3.74 3.00 6.31
C LEU A 70 5.24 3.26 6.19
N ARG A 71 6.10 2.38 6.72
CA ARG A 71 7.56 2.49 6.54
C ARG A 71 7.97 2.36 5.06
N SER A 72 7.34 1.46 4.31
CA SER A 72 7.59 1.28 2.88
C SER A 72 7.18 2.52 2.06
N VAL A 73 6.00 3.08 2.34
CA VAL A 73 5.54 4.34 1.75
C VAL A 73 6.49 5.48 2.10
N ARG A 74 6.85 5.64 3.38
CA ARG A 74 7.80 6.67 3.83
C ARG A 74 9.15 6.56 3.11
N ARG A 75 9.66 5.35 2.92
CA ARG A 75 10.92 5.12 2.20
C ARG A 75 10.84 5.62 0.75
N LEU A 76 9.77 5.30 0.04
CA LEU A 76 9.57 5.76 -1.34
C LEU A 76 9.54 7.30 -1.42
N LEU A 77 8.80 7.95 -0.52
CA LEU A 77 8.71 9.41 -0.48
C LEU A 77 10.06 10.08 -0.21
N LEU A 78 10.87 9.51 0.69
CA LEU A 78 12.22 10.02 0.96
C LEU A 78 13.13 9.87 -0.26
N GLN A 79 13.10 8.72 -0.95
CA GLN A 79 13.88 8.51 -2.18
C GLN A 79 13.48 9.50 -3.29
N GLN A 80 12.20 9.81 -3.42
CA GLN A 80 11.73 10.81 -4.38
C GLN A 80 12.16 12.22 -4.01
N ALA A 81 12.09 12.58 -2.73
CA ALA A 81 12.58 13.86 -2.24
C ALA A 81 14.08 14.05 -2.52
N GLU A 82 14.90 13.02 -2.26
CA GLU A 82 16.33 13.01 -2.58
C GLU A 82 16.56 13.18 -4.09
N THR A 83 15.82 12.45 -4.93
CA THR A 83 15.92 12.56 -6.39
C THR A 83 15.59 13.97 -6.87
N VAL A 84 14.51 14.56 -6.36
CA VAL A 84 14.10 15.94 -6.72
C VAL A 84 15.12 16.97 -6.24
N SER A 85 15.69 16.80 -5.04
CA SER A 85 16.75 17.66 -4.52
C SER A 85 18.02 17.60 -5.39
N ASN A 86 18.44 16.40 -5.80
CA ASN A 86 19.61 16.21 -6.66
C ASN A 86 19.39 16.81 -8.07
N LEU A 87 18.17 16.72 -8.62
CA LEU A 87 17.81 17.35 -9.89
C LEU A 87 17.74 18.88 -9.82
N ARG A 88 17.52 19.45 -8.63
CA ARG A 88 17.49 20.91 -8.40
C ARG A 88 18.87 21.51 -8.12
N ALA A 89 19.89 20.68 -7.89
CA ALA A 89 21.29 21.12 -7.74
C ALA A 89 22.20 20.73 -8.94
N PRO A 90 21.84 21.00 -10.21
CA PRO A 90 22.76 20.77 -11.31
C PRO A 90 23.75 21.95 -11.38
N GLY A 91 24.93 21.81 -10.77
CA GLY A 91 26.03 22.77 -10.97
C GLY A 91 26.85 23.16 -9.74
N ALA A 92 27.31 22.19 -8.95
CA ALA A 92 28.44 22.40 -8.04
C ALA A 92 29.60 21.50 -8.48
N ALA A 93 30.14 21.76 -9.66
CA ALA A 93 31.41 21.24 -10.15
C ALA A 93 32.15 22.39 -10.86
#